data_AF-A0A8J2RE19-F1
#
_entry.id   AF-A0A8J2RE19-F1
#
_cell.length_a   1.000
_cell.length_b   1.000
_cell.length_c   1.000
_cell.angle_alpha   90.00
_cell.angle_beta   90.00
_cell.angle_gamma   90.00
#
_symmetry.space_group_name_H-M   'P 1'
#
loop_
_entity.id
_entity.type
_entity.pdbx_description
1 polymer ?
#
loop_
_entity_poly.entity_id
_entity_poly.type
_entity_poly.pdbx_seq_one_letter_code
_entity_poly.pdbx_strand_id
1 'polypeptide(L)'
;MFIFKSIGFIYPVAAHWVATKNGWLHQLGFDDFAFSGVVHAMSGATCLIAAYMTGPRLDRSFDGRKLPPHSQMILGAFIFLFGMVAFNAGSQGSISQPGDGFVIIAKVAINTPICAMTSAATALIYQRFIVDRLKKNWNYTSGINGSFVGMVAICAGCNQFQYWGAFALHTGLLINAGGGIVIML
;
A
#
# COMPACT_ATOMS: atom_id res chain seq x y z
N MET A 1 -20.82 -3.27 -13.44
CA MET A 1 -20.16 -3.74 -14.68
C MET A 1 -18.62 -3.63 -14.65
N PHE A 2 -18.06 -2.51 -14.20
CA PHE A 2 -16.60 -2.31 -14.12
C PHE A 2 -15.88 -3.36 -13.25
N ILE A 3 -16.33 -3.54 -12.01
CA ILE A 3 -15.75 -4.50 -11.05
C ILE A 3 -15.72 -5.93 -11.61
N PHE A 4 -16.82 -6.38 -12.22
CA PHE A 4 -16.90 -7.71 -12.83
C PHE A 4 -15.85 -7.91 -13.93
N LYS A 5 -15.64 -6.89 -14.77
CA LYS A 5 -14.61 -6.92 -15.81
C LYS A 5 -13.20 -6.94 -15.22
N SER A 6 -12.96 -6.15 -14.18
CA SER A 6 -11.65 -6.08 -13.54
C SER A 6 -11.28 -7.40 -12.85
N ILE A 7 -12.18 -8.00 -12.08
CA ILE A 7 -11.91 -9.26 -11.37
C ILE A 7 -11.97 -10.47 -12.32
N GLY A 8 -12.82 -10.42 -13.35
CA GLY A 8 -13.01 -11.55 -14.27
C GLY A 8 -11.98 -11.65 -15.38
N PHE A 9 -11.35 -10.53 -15.78
CA PHE A 9 -10.44 -10.51 -16.94
C PHE A 9 -9.10 -9.84 -16.63
N ILE A 10 -9.11 -8.62 -16.08
CA ILE A 10 -7.88 -7.84 -15.92
C ILE A 10 -6.98 -8.47 -14.85
N TYR A 11 -7.53 -8.71 -13.66
CA TYR A 11 -6.78 -9.25 -12.52
C TYR A 11 -6.25 -10.68 -12.77
N PRO A 12 -7.03 -11.65 -13.27
CA PRO A 12 -6.52 -13.02 -13.48
C PRO A 12 -5.40 -13.07 -14.52
N VAL A 13 -5.48 -12.24 -15.57
CA VAL A 13 -4.42 -12.16 -16.60
C VAL A 13 -3.13 -11.58 -16.00
N ALA A 14 -3.22 -10.46 -15.28
CA ALA A 14 -2.05 -9.86 -14.63
C ALA A 14 -1.46 -10.77 -13.54
N ALA A 15 -2.31 -11.42 -12.74
CA ALA A 15 -1.88 -12.40 -11.75
C ALA A 15 -1.21 -13.60 -12.41
N HIS A 16 -1.68 -14.06 -13.57
CA HIS A 16 -1.04 -15.16 -14.29
C HIS A 16 0.40 -14.82 -14.70
N TRP A 17 0.65 -13.58 -15.14
CA TRP A 17 1.98 -13.13 -15.57
C TRP A 17 3.02 -13.17 -14.45
N VAL A 18 2.60 -12.92 -13.21
CA VAL A 18 3.49 -12.73 -12.04
C VAL A 18 3.53 -13.95 -11.12
N ALA A 19 2.38 -14.58 -10.87
CA ALA A 19 2.20 -15.56 -9.81
C ALA A 19 2.41 -17.01 -10.26
N THR A 20 2.46 -17.26 -11.57
CA THR A 20 2.58 -18.63 -12.10
C THR A 20 3.96 -18.87 -12.68
N LYS A 21 4.47 -20.11 -12.54
CA LYS A 21 5.75 -20.53 -13.11
C LYS A 21 5.86 -20.32 -14.63
N ASN A 22 4.72 -20.33 -15.31
CA ASN A 22 4.63 -20.12 -16.76
C ASN A 22 4.32 -18.66 -17.14
N GLY A 23 4.15 -17.77 -16.16
CA GLY A 23 3.94 -16.36 -16.36
C GLY A 23 5.21 -15.71 -16.93
N TRP A 24 5.07 -14.94 -17.99
CA TRP A 24 6.22 -14.33 -18.67
C TRP A 24 7.00 -13.37 -17.76
N LEU A 25 6.33 -12.62 -16.88
CA LEU A 25 6.99 -11.67 -15.97
C LEU A 25 7.74 -12.42 -14.87
N HIS A 26 7.14 -13.49 -14.35
CA HIS A 26 7.80 -14.42 -13.43
C HIS A 26 9.06 -15.03 -14.05
N GLN A 27 9.00 -15.46 -15.31
CA GLN A 27 10.14 -16.03 -16.04
C GLN A 27 11.28 -15.01 -16.28
N LEU A 28 10.96 -13.72 -16.34
CA LEU A 28 11.95 -12.64 -16.39
C LEU A 28 12.58 -12.32 -15.03
N GLY A 29 12.16 -13.00 -13.95
CA GLY A 29 12.69 -12.81 -12.60
C GLY A 29 12.01 -11.69 -11.81
N PHE A 30 10.81 -11.25 -12.23
CA PHE A 30 10.02 -10.32 -11.44
C PHE A 30 9.49 -11.02 -10.17
N ASP A 31 9.89 -10.50 -9.02
CA ASP A 31 9.47 -10.98 -7.70
C ASP A 31 8.52 -9.98 -7.05
N ASP A 32 7.34 -10.46 -6.68
CA ASP A 32 6.29 -9.67 -6.04
C ASP A 32 5.58 -10.56 -5.02
N PHE A 33 6.22 -10.70 -3.86
CA PHE A 33 5.91 -11.74 -2.87
C PHE A 33 4.44 -11.72 -2.42
N ALA A 34 3.92 -10.56 -2.03
CA ALA A 34 2.54 -10.36 -1.61
C ALA A 34 1.81 -9.36 -2.52
N PHE A 35 2.11 -9.36 -3.82
CA PHE A 35 1.33 -8.65 -4.85
C PHE A 35 1.21 -7.12 -4.72
N SER A 36 2.29 -6.44 -4.34
CA SER A 36 2.38 -4.97 -4.38
C SER A 36 2.06 -4.41 -5.78
N GLY A 37 2.59 -5.02 -6.84
CA GLY A 37 2.32 -4.62 -8.21
C GLY A 37 0.93 -5.03 -8.69
N VAL A 38 0.66 -6.34 -8.66
CA VAL A 38 -0.55 -6.91 -9.27
C VAL A 38 -1.83 -6.49 -8.54
N VAL A 39 -1.82 -6.40 -7.21
CA VAL A 39 -3.01 -5.98 -6.46
C VAL A 39 -3.01 -4.46 -6.35
N HIS A 40 -1.95 -3.86 -5.80
CA HIS A 40 -2.04 -2.47 -5.35
C HIS A 40 -1.70 -1.45 -6.43
N ALA A 41 -0.62 -1.63 -7.20
CA ALA A 41 -0.28 -0.70 -8.29
C ALA A 41 -1.32 -0.76 -9.42
N MET A 42 -1.75 -1.96 -9.82
CA MET A 42 -2.77 -2.14 -10.86
C MET A 42 -4.13 -1.55 -10.44
N SER A 43 -4.57 -1.81 -9.20
CA SER A 43 -5.83 -1.20 -8.71
C SER A 43 -5.69 0.32 -8.58
N GLY A 44 -4.53 0.83 -8.17
CA GLY A 44 -4.24 2.26 -8.16
C GLY A 44 -4.37 2.90 -9.54
N ALA A 45 -3.75 2.32 -10.57
CA ALA A 45 -3.87 2.78 -11.96
C ALA A 45 -5.32 2.70 -12.48
N THR A 46 -6.01 1.61 -12.16
CA THR A 46 -7.42 1.40 -12.52
C THR A 46 -8.33 2.46 -11.87
N CYS A 47 -8.10 2.77 -10.60
CA CYS A 47 -8.81 3.83 -9.87
C CYS A 47 -8.51 5.22 -10.43
N LEU A 48 -7.27 5.49 -10.86
CA LEU A 48 -6.91 6.75 -11.48
C LEU A 48 -7.65 6.95 -12.81
N ILE A 49 -7.70 5.92 -13.66
CA ILE A 49 -8.46 5.96 -14.92
C ILE A 49 -9.95 6.15 -14.63
N ALA A 50 -10.50 5.42 -13.67
CA ALA A 50 -11.90 5.55 -13.28
C ALA A 50 -12.21 6.96 -12.75
N ALA A 51 -11.32 7.56 -11.95
CA ALA A 51 -11.46 8.92 -11.44
C ALA A 51 -11.40 9.97 -12.57
N TYR A 52 -10.49 9.79 -13.53
CA TYR A 52 -10.40 10.65 -14.72
C TYR A 52 -11.70 10.59 -15.55
N MET A 53 -12.21 9.38 -15.81
CA MET A 53 -13.45 9.18 -16.58
C MET A 53 -14.70 9.72 -15.86
N THR A 54 -14.75 9.62 -14.53
CA THR A 54 -15.88 10.12 -13.73
C THR A 54 -15.87 11.65 -13.60
N GLY A 55 -14.69 12.26 -13.68
CA GLY A 55 -14.50 13.69 -13.52
C GLY A 55 -14.50 14.15 -12.05
N PRO A 56 -14.15 15.43 -11.81
CA PRO A 56 -14.13 16.00 -10.47
C PRO A 56 -15.54 16.17 -9.91
N ARG A 57 -15.68 16.13 -8.58
CA ARG A 57 -16.96 16.44 -7.93
C ARG A 57 -17.33 17.91 -8.14
N LEU A 58 -18.59 18.18 -8.47
CA LEU A 58 -19.11 19.51 -8.76
C LEU A 58 -19.16 20.43 -7.53
N ASP A 59 -19.28 19.85 -6.33
CA ASP A 59 -19.31 20.55 -5.04
C ASP A 59 -17.91 20.85 -4.48
N ARG A 60 -16.85 20.39 -5.16
CA ARG A 60 -15.48 20.68 -4.80
C ARG A 60 -15.14 22.10 -5.26
N SER A 61 -15.18 23.08 -4.34
CA SER A 61 -14.62 24.39 -4.65
C SER A 61 -13.18 24.22 -5.12
N PHE A 62 -12.86 24.80 -6.28
CA PHE A 62 -11.50 24.84 -6.84
C PHE A 62 -10.50 25.60 -5.94
N ASP A 63 -10.96 26.18 -4.82
CA ASP A 63 -10.14 26.80 -3.76
C ASP A 63 -9.24 25.82 -2.97
N GLY A 64 -9.12 24.56 -3.39
CA GLY A 64 -8.22 23.60 -2.76
C GLY A 64 -8.60 23.18 -1.33
N ARG A 65 -9.84 23.48 -0.89
CA ARG A 65 -10.31 23.06 0.45
C ARG A 65 -10.44 21.54 0.50
N LYS A 66 -9.65 20.91 1.38
CA LYS A 66 -9.79 19.48 1.71
C LYS A 66 -11.16 19.28 2.36
N LEU A 67 -11.96 18.37 1.81
CA LEU A 67 -13.23 17.97 2.43
C LEU A 67 -12.92 17.30 3.78
N PRO A 68 -13.64 17.65 4.86
CA PRO A 68 -13.44 17.02 6.15
C PRO A 68 -13.81 15.53 6.08
N PRO A 69 -13.13 14.65 6.83
CA PRO A 69 -13.49 13.25 6.90
C PRO A 69 -14.90 13.10 7.49
N HIS A 70 -15.73 12.26 6.87
CA HIS A 70 -17.10 11.99 7.32
C HIS A 70 -17.16 11.13 8.59
N SER A 71 -16.09 10.37 8.89
CA SER A 71 -15.99 9.51 10.08
C SER A 71 -14.54 9.35 10.53
N GLN A 72 -14.37 8.83 11.75
CA GLN A 72 -13.06 8.47 12.30
C GLN A 72 -12.58 7.15 11.68
N MET A 73 -11.48 7.19 10.93
CA MET A 73 -10.95 6.04 10.16
C MET A 73 -10.13 5.05 11.02
N ILE A 74 -10.03 5.27 12.33
CA ILE A 74 -9.09 4.57 13.21
C ILE A 74 -9.38 3.06 13.28
N LEU A 75 -10.64 2.65 13.47
CA LEU A 75 -11.00 1.23 13.53
C LEU A 75 -10.69 0.51 12.21
N GLY A 76 -11.01 1.14 11.08
CA GLY A 76 -10.66 0.62 9.76
C GLY A 76 -9.15 0.44 9.59
N ALA A 77 -8.36 1.40 10.09
CA ALA A 77 -6.91 1.32 10.04
C ALA A 77 -6.34 0.16 10.87
N PHE A 78 -6.91 -0.10 12.06
CA PHE A 78 -6.53 -1.25 12.88
C PHE A 78 -6.88 -2.58 12.22
N ILE A 79 -8.08 -2.72 11.68
CA ILE A 79 -8.50 -3.94 10.95
C ILE A 79 -7.57 -4.17 9.75
N PHE A 80 -7.25 -3.10 9.01
CA PHE A 80 -6.37 -3.17 7.86
C PHE A 80 -4.93 -3.57 8.24
N LEU A 81 -4.42 -3.11 9.38
CA LEU A 81 -3.09 -3.51 9.87
C LEU A 81 -3.01 -5.02 10.12
N PHE A 82 -3.95 -5.57 10.90
CA PHE A 82 -3.99 -7.02 11.14
C PHE A 82 -4.23 -7.81 9.85
N GLY A 83 -5.13 -7.31 9.00
CA GLY A 83 -5.38 -7.89 7.68
C GLY A 83 -4.14 -7.93 6.80
N MET A 84 -3.33 -6.87 6.78
CA MET A 84 -2.10 -6.80 5.98
C MET A 84 -0.99 -7.70 6.50
N VAL A 85 -0.84 -7.81 7.82
CA VAL A 85 0.08 -8.79 8.41
C VAL A 85 -0.31 -10.22 8.00
N ALA A 86 -1.60 -10.55 8.10
CA ALA A 86 -2.11 -11.86 7.69
C ALA A 86 -1.98 -12.11 6.18
N PHE A 87 -2.27 -11.10 5.35
CA PHE A 87 -2.15 -11.17 3.89
C PHE A 87 -0.71 -11.42 3.45
N ASN A 88 0.24 -10.66 3.99
CA ASN A 88 1.65 -10.82 3.69
C ASN A 88 2.18 -12.18 4.19
N ALA A 89 1.86 -12.57 5.44
CA ALA A 89 2.30 -13.85 5.98
C ALA A 89 1.70 -15.06 5.21
N GLY A 90 0.42 -14.95 4.83
CA GLY A 90 -0.28 -15.98 4.07
C GLY A 90 0.24 -16.17 2.65
N SER A 91 0.90 -15.15 2.08
CA SER A 91 1.50 -15.22 0.74
C SER A 91 2.65 -16.24 0.64
N GLN A 92 3.21 -16.67 1.78
CA GLN A 92 4.18 -17.78 1.79
C GLN A 92 3.57 -19.12 1.32
N GLY A 93 2.25 -19.32 1.52
CA GLY A 93 1.53 -20.52 1.06
C GLY A 93 1.87 -21.83 1.78
N SER A 94 2.88 -21.85 2.67
CA SER A 94 3.21 -23.00 3.52
C SER A 94 3.86 -22.55 4.84
N ILE A 95 3.73 -23.39 5.87
CA ILE A 95 4.42 -23.25 7.16
C ILE A 95 5.19 -24.52 7.52
N SER A 96 5.04 -25.58 6.73
CA SER A 96 5.54 -26.91 7.05
C SER A 96 6.92 -27.20 6.45
N GLN A 97 7.40 -26.39 5.50
CA GLN A 97 8.74 -26.60 4.95
C GLN A 97 9.82 -26.02 5.89
N PRO A 98 11.02 -26.61 5.90
CA PRO A 98 12.15 -26.07 6.66
C PRO A 98 12.43 -24.61 6.26
N GLY A 99 12.31 -23.69 7.22
CA GLY A 99 12.56 -22.25 7.02
C GLY A 99 11.32 -21.38 6.83
N ASP A 100 10.15 -21.96 6.52
CA ASP A 100 8.93 -21.17 6.27
C ASP A 100 8.45 -20.42 7.52
N GLY A 101 8.26 -21.16 8.62
CA GLY A 101 7.67 -20.61 9.84
C GLY A 101 8.56 -19.58 10.54
N PHE A 102 9.77 -19.99 10.93
CA PHE A 102 10.61 -19.15 11.78
C PHE A 102 11.38 -18.07 10.98
N VAL A 103 11.71 -18.31 9.71
CA VAL A 103 12.56 -17.39 8.95
C VAL A 103 11.74 -16.47 8.06
N ILE A 104 10.67 -16.95 7.42
CA ILE A 104 9.91 -16.13 6.48
C ILE A 104 8.70 -15.50 7.15
N ILE A 105 7.81 -16.29 7.74
CA ILE A 105 6.56 -15.78 8.33
C ILE A 105 6.86 -14.80 9.47
N ALA A 106 7.82 -15.12 10.36
CA ALA A 106 8.20 -14.20 11.44
C ALA A 106 8.81 -12.88 10.91
N LYS A 107 9.65 -12.93 9.87
CA LYS A 107 10.21 -11.72 9.25
C LYS A 107 9.11 -10.86 8.65
N VAL A 108 8.19 -11.46 7.91
CA VAL A 108 7.05 -10.77 7.28
C VAL A 108 6.15 -10.12 8.34
N ALA A 109 5.88 -10.84 9.43
CA ALA A 109 5.06 -10.35 10.54
C ALA A 109 5.67 -9.16 11.28
N ILE A 110 7.00 -9.01 11.24
CA ILE A 110 7.74 -7.88 11.84
C ILE A 110 7.92 -6.74 10.83
N ASN A 111 8.32 -7.04 9.59
CA ASN A 111 8.58 -6.06 8.55
C ASN A 111 7.33 -5.24 8.20
N THR A 112 6.16 -5.89 8.15
CA THR A 112 4.89 -5.23 7.81
C THR A 112 4.52 -4.11 8.79
N PRO A 113 4.43 -4.34 10.12
CA PRO A 113 4.11 -3.29 11.09
C PRO A 113 5.24 -2.27 11.26
N ILE A 114 6.53 -2.66 11.13
CA ILE A 114 7.64 -1.70 11.14
C ILE A 114 7.44 -0.68 10.02
N CYS A 115 7.21 -1.14 8.78
CA CYS A 115 7.03 -0.26 7.64
C CYS A 115 5.76 0.62 7.77
N ALA A 116 4.69 0.06 8.35
CA ALA A 116 3.47 0.82 8.66
C ALA A 116 3.76 2.00 9.61
N MET A 117 4.49 1.74 10.70
CA MET A 117 4.79 2.74 11.72
C MET A 117 5.78 3.80 11.22
N THR A 118 6.83 3.40 10.49
CA THR A 118 7.81 4.34 9.94
C THR A 118 7.17 5.24 8.90
N SER A 119 6.38 4.68 7.98
CA SER A 119 5.68 5.47 6.96
C SER A 119 4.62 6.40 7.57
N ALA A 120 3.92 5.98 8.62
CA ALA A 120 3.02 6.85 9.37
C ALA A 120 3.75 8.03 10.02
N ALA A 121 4.88 7.75 10.70
CA ALA A 121 5.70 8.78 11.33
C ALA A 121 6.25 9.77 10.29
N THR A 122 6.81 9.27 9.19
CA THR A 122 7.30 10.10 8.08
C THR A 122 6.21 10.97 7.50
N ALA A 123 5.00 10.43 7.26
CA ALA A 123 3.88 11.19 6.73
C ALA A 123 3.40 12.28 7.71
N LEU A 124 3.36 11.99 9.02
CA LEU A 124 3.01 12.98 10.06
C LEU A 124 4.05 14.09 10.17
N ILE A 125 5.34 13.73 10.17
CA ILE A 125 6.46 14.67 10.21
C ILE A 125 6.44 15.54 8.96
N TYR A 126 6.31 14.95 7.77
CA TYR A 126 6.21 15.69 6.51
C TYR A 126 5.01 16.65 6.52
N GLN A 127 3.84 16.17 6.92
CA GLN A 127 2.65 17.01 6.97
C GLN A 127 2.84 18.16 7.96
N ARG A 128 3.42 17.92 9.14
CA ARG A 128 3.66 18.93 10.17
C ARG A 128 4.70 19.98 9.75
N PHE A 129 5.82 19.54 9.21
CA PHE A 129 6.99 20.39 8.99
C PHE A 129 7.14 20.87 7.55
N ILE A 130 6.35 20.40 6.59
CA ILE A 130 6.45 20.86 5.20
C ILE A 130 5.11 21.44 4.73
N VAL A 131 4.03 20.67 4.81
CA VAL A 131 2.73 21.08 4.24
C VAL A 131 1.97 22.06 5.14
N ASP A 132 1.79 21.70 6.41
CA ASP A 132 0.98 22.45 7.37
C ASP A 132 1.87 23.26 8.34
N ARG A 133 2.99 23.79 7.83
CA ARG A 133 3.99 24.59 8.58
C ARG A 133 3.37 25.67 9.47
N LEU A 134 2.25 26.25 9.03
CA LEU A 134 1.54 27.34 9.71
C LEU A 134 0.40 26.86 10.63
N LYS A 135 0.03 25.57 10.58
CA LYS A 135 -1.06 25.03 11.40
C LYS A 135 -0.53 24.39 12.67
N LYS A 136 -1.20 24.65 13.79
CA LYS A 136 -0.81 24.11 15.10
C LYS A 136 -1.25 22.66 15.34
N ASN A 137 -2.14 22.10 14.52
CA ASN A 137 -2.73 20.78 14.77
C ASN A 137 -1.98 19.67 14.01
N TRP A 138 -1.86 18.49 14.62
CA TRP A 138 -1.38 17.28 13.96
C TRP A 138 -2.53 16.62 13.20
N ASN A 139 -2.30 16.35 11.91
CA ASN A 139 -3.31 15.71 11.06
C ASN A 139 -3.17 14.18 11.13
N TYR A 140 -3.91 13.55 12.03
CA TYR A 140 -3.90 12.09 12.20
C TYR A 140 -4.29 11.32 10.91
N THR A 141 -5.14 11.91 10.05
CA THR A 141 -5.50 11.29 8.76
C THR A 141 -4.29 11.10 7.86
N SER A 142 -3.33 12.04 7.90
CA SER A 142 -2.10 11.91 7.14
C SER A 142 -1.23 10.74 7.64
N GLY A 143 -1.20 10.51 8.96
CA GLY A 143 -0.47 9.37 9.54
C GLY A 143 -1.11 8.03 9.17
N ILE A 144 -2.45 7.96 9.21
CA ILE A 144 -3.18 6.75 8.80
C ILE A 144 -2.98 6.46 7.30
N ASN A 145 -3.07 7.48 6.43
CA ASN A 145 -2.80 7.27 5.00
C ASN A 145 -1.34 6.88 4.75
N GLY A 146 -0.40 7.45 5.51
CA GLY A 146 1.01 7.06 5.48
C GLY A 146 1.22 5.60 5.87
N SER A 147 0.54 5.11 6.90
CA SER A 147 0.66 3.72 7.33
C SER A 147 0.16 2.74 6.27
N PHE A 148 -0.93 3.07 5.56
CA PHE A 148 -1.47 2.24 4.48
C PHE A 148 -0.48 2.07 3.33
N VAL A 149 0.17 3.16 2.92
CA VAL A 149 1.13 3.12 1.81
C VAL A 149 2.42 2.41 2.20
N GLY A 150 2.88 2.51 3.45
CA GLY A 150 3.98 1.70 3.95
C GLY A 150 3.66 0.20 3.90
N MET A 151 2.49 -0.19 4.40
CA MET A 151 2.05 -1.60 4.37
C MET A 151 1.88 -2.14 2.96
N VAL A 152 1.46 -1.32 2.01
CA VAL A 152 1.35 -1.72 0.61
C VAL A 152 2.72 -1.84 -0.06
N ALA A 153 3.64 -0.91 0.22
CA ALA A 153 4.97 -0.93 -0.38
C ALA A 153 5.80 -2.15 0.03
N ILE A 154 5.73 -2.54 1.31
CA ILE A 154 6.49 -3.69 1.82
C ILE A 154 6.00 -5.03 1.26
N CYS A 155 4.78 -5.10 0.70
CA CYS A 155 4.22 -6.34 0.13
C CYS A 155 5.13 -7.00 -0.91
N ALA A 156 5.88 -6.22 -1.70
CA ALA A 156 6.69 -6.77 -2.79
C ALA A 156 7.85 -7.65 -2.29
N GLY A 157 8.37 -7.36 -1.09
CA GLY A 157 9.60 -8.01 -0.59
C GLY A 157 9.65 -8.22 0.92
N CYS A 158 8.50 -8.30 1.60
CA CYS A 158 8.45 -8.41 3.06
C CYS A 158 9.15 -9.68 3.61
N ASN A 159 9.36 -10.69 2.77
CA ASN A 159 10.15 -11.90 3.04
C ASN A 159 11.68 -11.71 2.86
N GLN A 160 12.10 -10.83 1.94
CA GLN A 160 13.50 -10.63 1.57
C GLN A 160 14.18 -9.48 2.32
N PHE A 161 13.43 -8.42 2.64
CA PHE A 161 14.00 -7.26 3.31
C PHE A 161 14.46 -7.59 4.74
N GLN A 162 15.63 -7.08 5.08
CA GLN A 162 16.09 -7.01 6.46
C GLN A 162 15.24 -6.00 7.24
N TYR A 163 15.20 -6.11 8.57
CA TYR A 163 14.39 -5.21 9.42
C TYR A 163 14.71 -3.73 9.20
N TRP A 164 15.98 -3.39 8.99
CA TRP A 164 16.40 -2.02 8.68
C TRP A 164 15.96 -1.58 7.26
N GLY A 165 15.87 -2.52 6.31
CA GLY A 165 15.35 -2.25 4.96
C GLY A 165 13.85 -1.96 4.99
N ALA A 166 13.09 -2.71 5.80
CA ALA A 166 11.68 -2.42 6.06
C ALA A 166 11.48 -1.06 6.75
N PHE A 167 12.40 -0.67 7.64
CA PHE A 167 12.41 0.66 8.23
C PHE A 167 12.70 1.76 7.18
N ALA A 168 13.65 1.51 6.27
CA ALA A 168 14.10 2.46 5.26
C ALA A 168 13.18 2.61 4.04
N LEU A 169 12.20 1.71 3.86
CA LEU A 169 11.15 1.85 2.85
C LEU A 169 10.19 2.99 3.28
N HIS A 170 10.49 4.22 2.86
CA HIS A 170 9.79 5.45 3.25
C HIS A 170 8.76 5.92 2.20
N THR A 171 7.86 5.06 1.75
CA THR A 171 6.86 5.44 0.72
C THR A 171 5.83 6.48 1.19
N GLY A 172 5.76 6.74 2.50
CA GLY A 172 4.88 7.76 3.09
C GLY A 172 5.12 9.21 2.63
N LEU A 173 6.30 9.54 2.09
CA LEU A 173 6.62 10.90 1.60
C LEU A 173 5.87 11.26 0.30
N LEU A 174 5.66 10.29 -0.58
CA LEU A 174 5.14 10.51 -1.94
C LEU A 174 3.64 10.86 -1.96
N ILE A 175 2.89 10.48 -0.91
CA ILE A 175 1.44 10.70 -0.81
C ILE A 175 1.10 12.19 -0.64
N ASN A 176 1.96 12.96 0.04
CA ASN A 176 1.66 14.34 0.42
C ASN A 176 2.30 15.39 -0.48
N ALA A 177 3.28 15.02 -1.33
CA ALA A 177 3.93 15.95 -2.25
C ALA A 177 3.08 16.27 -3.49
N GLY A 178 2.08 15.45 -3.81
CA GLY A 178 1.12 15.73 -4.88
C GLY A 178 -0.12 14.88 -4.66
N GLY A 179 -1.26 15.53 -4.37
CA GLY A 179 -2.49 14.84 -4.00
C GLY A 179 -2.92 13.78 -5.02
N GLY A 180 -2.55 12.52 -4.75
CA GLY A 180 -3.10 11.34 -5.42
C GLY A 180 -2.19 10.55 -6.37
N ILE A 181 -0.85 10.57 -6.24
CA ILE A 181 -0.01 9.65 -7.03
C ILE A 181 0.93 8.85 -6.11
N VAL A 182 0.55 7.58 -5.91
CA VAL A 182 1.44 6.55 -5.38
C VAL A 182 2.20 5.97 -6.57
N ILE A 183 3.48 6.31 -6.70
CA ILE A 183 4.38 5.56 -7.57
C ILE A 183 5.02 4.48 -6.69
N MET A 184 4.55 3.25 -6.85
CA MET A 184 5.23 2.06 -6.35
C MET A 184 6.35 1.76 -7.34
N LEU A 185 7.59 2.09 -6.96
CA LEU A 185 8.80 1.55 -7.55
C LEU A 185 9.52 0.75 -6.48
#